data_AF-A0A7V3RQ06-F1
#
_entry.id   AF-A0A7V3RQ06-F1
#
_cell.length_a   1.000
_cell.length_b   1.000
_cell.length_c   1.000
_cell.angle_alpha   90.00
_cell.angle_beta   90.00
_cell.angle_gamma   90.00
#
_symmetry.space_group_name_H-M   'P 1'
#
loop_
_entity.id
_entity.type
_entity.pdbx_description
1 polymer ?
#
loop_
_entity_poly.entity_id
_entity_poly.type
_entity_poly.pdbx_seq_one_letter_code
_entity_poly.pdbx_strand_id
1 'polypeptide(L)'
;MRDVLTLILAGGKGTRLEPLTRDRAKPAVPFGGLYRIIDFTLSNCINSDLRRILVLTQYKAHSLSRHISAGWNFLPRALDEYIEVLPPQQRIDENWYKGTADAIYQNIYTIERANPRYVLILAGDH
;
A
#
# COMPACT_ATOMS: atom_id res chain seq x y z
N MET A 1 5.29 -17.81 -2.62
CA MET A 1 5.62 -17.52 -1.20
C MET A 1 4.33 -17.24 -0.40
N ARG A 2 3.53 -18.27 -0.05
CA ARG A 2 2.21 -18.05 0.56
C ARG A 2 2.24 -17.62 2.04
N ASP A 3 3.37 -17.81 2.71
CA ASP A 3 3.50 -17.50 4.14
C ASP A 3 3.93 -16.05 4.43
N VAL A 4 4.08 -15.21 3.39
CA VAL A 4 4.55 -13.82 3.51
C VAL A 4 3.38 -12.85 3.33
N LEU A 5 3.19 -11.94 4.29
CA LEU A 5 2.33 -10.76 4.14
C LEU A 5 3.19 -9.55 3.80
N THR A 6 2.89 -8.88 2.69
CA THR A 6 3.62 -7.69 2.27
C THR A 6 2.85 -6.42 2.66
N LEU A 7 3.52 -5.50 3.34
CA LEU A 7 3.01 -4.19 3.74
C LEU A 7 3.72 -3.12 2.91
N ILE A 8 2.99 -2.43 2.03
CA ILE A 8 3.52 -1.32 1.24
C ILE A 8 3.13 -0.02 1.92
N LEU A 9 4.12 0.73 2.40
CA LEU A 9 3.96 2.06 2.99
C LEU A 9 3.81 3.10 1.87
N ALA A 10 2.57 3.54 1.65
CA ALA A 10 2.18 4.46 0.56
C ALA A 10 1.65 5.82 1.08
N GLY A 11 2.04 6.22 2.29
CA GLY A 11 1.61 7.47 2.95
C GLY A 11 2.44 8.72 2.59
N GLY A 12 3.49 8.59 1.77
CA GLY A 12 4.43 9.68 1.49
C GLY A 12 3.78 10.91 0.83
N LYS A 13 3.86 12.07 1.51
CA LYS A 13 3.38 13.36 0.97
C LYS A 13 4.19 13.83 -0.24
N GLY A 14 5.49 13.52 -0.29
CA GLY A 14 6.38 13.95 -1.38
C GLY A 14 6.43 15.47 -1.56
N THR A 15 6.61 16.23 -0.48
CA THR A 15 6.58 17.70 -0.49
C THR A 15 7.60 18.34 -1.43
N ARG A 16 8.76 17.68 -1.64
CA ARG A 16 9.80 18.11 -2.59
C ARG A 16 9.41 17.96 -4.07
N LEU A 17 8.30 17.29 -4.36
CA LEU A 17 7.78 17.09 -5.72
C LEU A 17 6.61 18.01 -6.05
N GLU A 18 6.30 19.01 -5.21
CA GLU A 18 5.34 20.04 -5.58
C GLU A 18 5.77 20.70 -6.92
N PRO A 19 4.83 20.93 -7.88
CA PRO A 19 3.37 20.86 -7.73
C PRO A 19 2.75 19.47 -7.99
N LEU A 20 3.54 18.44 -8.31
CA LEU A 20 3.04 17.13 -8.78
C LEU A 20 2.27 16.34 -7.70
N THR A 21 2.53 16.62 -6.42
CA THR A 21 1.93 15.99 -5.24
C THR A 21 0.87 16.86 -4.55
N ARG A 22 0.46 17.96 -5.19
CA ARG A 22 -0.57 18.87 -4.64
C ARG A 22 -1.91 18.18 -4.42
N ASP A 23 -2.33 17.31 -5.33
CA ASP A 23 -3.66 16.69 -5.31
C ASP A 23 -3.61 15.16 -5.19
N ARG A 24 -2.42 14.58 -4.98
CA ARG A 24 -2.18 13.13 -4.92
C ARG A 24 -0.99 12.76 -4.04
N ALA A 25 -1.00 11.55 -3.50
CA ALA A 25 0.16 10.98 -2.80
C ALA A 25 1.33 10.76 -3.77
N LYS A 26 2.58 10.78 -3.27
CA LYS A 26 3.78 10.52 -4.09
C LYS A 26 3.71 9.18 -4.86
N PRO A 27 3.29 8.04 -4.25
CA PRO A 27 3.11 6.78 -4.97
C PRO A 27 2.16 6.86 -6.18
N ALA A 28 1.24 7.83 -6.18
CA ALA A 28 0.25 8.00 -7.25
C ALA A 28 0.72 8.94 -8.37
N VAL A 29 1.94 9.48 -8.30
CA VAL A 29 2.50 10.33 -9.35
C VAL A 29 2.73 9.48 -10.61
N PRO A 30 2.30 9.95 -11.80
CA PRO A 30 2.58 9.26 -13.06
C PRO A 30 4.08 9.16 -13.34
N PHE A 31 4.51 8.04 -13.92
CA PHE A 31 5.88 7.76 -14.29
C PHE A 31 5.92 6.98 -15.62
N GLY A 32 6.82 7.34 -16.53
CA GLY A 32 6.99 6.61 -17.79
C GLY A 32 5.76 6.63 -18.72
N GLY A 33 4.91 7.65 -18.63
CA GLY A 33 3.74 7.85 -19.49
C GLY A 33 2.48 7.07 -19.07
N LEU A 34 2.61 5.78 -18.76
CA LEU A 34 1.47 4.90 -18.47
C LEU A 34 1.37 4.45 -17.01
N TYR A 35 2.49 4.46 -16.27
CA TYR A 35 2.57 3.89 -14.94
C TYR A 35 2.44 4.96 -13.86
N ARG A 36 2.35 4.51 -12.62
CA ARG A 36 2.58 5.29 -11.41
C ARG A 36 3.73 4.69 -10.63
N ILE A 37 4.37 5.48 -9.76
CA ILE A 37 5.52 5.03 -8.97
C ILE A 37 5.21 3.71 -8.22
N ILE A 38 4.01 3.57 -7.64
CA ILE A 38 3.65 2.35 -6.90
C ILE A 38 3.65 1.07 -7.76
N ASP A 39 3.46 1.19 -9.09
CA ASP A 39 3.36 0.04 -9.98
C ASP A 39 4.68 -0.75 -10.03
N PHE A 40 5.81 -0.11 -9.79
CA PHE A 40 7.11 -0.79 -9.70
C PHE A 40 7.17 -1.70 -8.48
N THR A 41 6.74 -1.21 -7.32
CA THR A 41 6.71 -1.99 -6.08
C THR A 41 5.71 -3.15 -6.18
N LEU A 42 4.52 -2.90 -6.74
CA LEU A 42 3.50 -3.93 -6.93
C LEU A 42 3.94 -4.99 -7.95
N SER A 43 4.53 -4.57 -9.07
CA SER A 43 5.07 -5.51 -10.07
C SER A 43 6.18 -6.38 -9.49
N ASN A 44 7.08 -5.80 -8.68
CA ASN A 44 8.12 -6.57 -7.99
C ASN A 44 7.50 -7.61 -7.04
N CYS A 45 6.43 -7.27 -6.32
CA CYS A 45 5.72 -8.20 -5.47
C CYS A 45 5.15 -9.37 -6.29
N ILE A 46 4.41 -9.07 -7.36
CA ILE A 46 3.78 -10.11 -8.19
C ILE A 46 4.83 -10.99 -8.88
N ASN A 47 5.88 -10.40 -9.45
CA ASN A 47 6.97 -11.13 -10.10
C ASN A 47 7.77 -12.00 -9.11
N SER A 48 7.71 -11.68 -7.81
CA SER A 48 8.32 -12.45 -6.73
C SER A 48 7.34 -13.41 -6.04
N ASP A 49 6.14 -13.63 -6.61
CA ASP A 49 5.10 -14.48 -6.05
C ASP A 49 4.64 -14.07 -4.62
N LEU A 50 4.67 -12.77 -4.34
CA LEU A 50 4.11 -12.13 -3.15
C LEU A 50 2.69 -11.67 -3.46
N ARG A 51 1.70 -12.45 -2.99
CA ARG A 51 0.30 -12.29 -3.43
C ARG A 51 -0.66 -11.84 -2.34
N ARG A 52 -0.16 -11.60 -1.12
CA ARG A 52 -0.90 -11.05 0.03
C ARG A 52 -0.32 -9.68 0.33
N ILE A 53 -0.94 -8.64 -0.21
CA ILE A 53 -0.39 -7.28 -0.19
C ILE A 53 -1.39 -6.32 0.46
N LEU A 54 -0.94 -5.61 1.49
CA LEU A 54 -1.65 -4.51 2.12
C LEU A 54 -0.94 -3.19 1.80
N VAL A 55 -1.64 -2.24 1.21
CA VAL A 55 -1.14 -0.92 0.85
C VAL A 55 -1.63 0.09 1.89
N LEU A 56 -0.74 0.48 2.79
CA LEU A 56 -1.01 1.42 3.88
C LEU A 56 -0.96 2.85 3.34
N THR A 57 -2.12 3.48 3.21
CA THR A 57 -2.24 4.84 2.66
C THR A 57 -2.47 5.86 3.76
N GLN A 58 -2.23 7.14 3.46
CA GLN A 58 -2.47 8.22 4.40
C GLN A 58 -3.05 9.43 3.66
N TYR A 59 -2.22 10.40 3.29
CA TYR A 59 -2.66 11.66 2.69
C TYR A 59 -3.04 11.50 1.21
N LYS A 60 -4.08 12.24 0.76
CA LYS A 60 -4.44 12.39 -0.66
C LYS A 60 -4.54 11.04 -1.42
N ALA A 61 -5.03 10.00 -0.73
CA ALA A 61 -4.98 8.61 -1.17
C ALA A 61 -6.05 8.24 -2.20
N HIS A 62 -7.05 9.09 -2.45
CA HIS A 62 -8.19 8.74 -3.30
C HIS A 62 -7.79 8.34 -4.73
N SER A 63 -6.91 9.11 -5.37
CA SER A 63 -6.40 8.78 -6.71
C SER A 63 -5.61 7.45 -6.70
N LEU A 64 -4.85 7.19 -5.63
CA LEU A 64 -4.08 5.95 -5.48
C LEU A 64 -5.01 4.74 -5.32
N SER A 65 -5.99 4.84 -4.42
CA SER A 65 -6.97 3.78 -4.19
C SER A 65 -7.72 3.44 -5.47
N ARG A 66 -8.16 4.45 -6.24
CA ARG A 66 -8.84 4.24 -7.52
C ARG A 66 -7.96 3.50 -8.53
N HIS A 67 -6.68 3.86 -8.62
CA HIS A 67 -5.72 3.20 -9.51
C HIS A 67 -5.50 1.73 -9.15
N ILE A 68 -5.34 1.42 -7.86
CA ILE A 68 -5.20 0.05 -7.38
C ILE A 68 -6.49 -0.75 -7.65
N SER A 69 -7.65 -0.21 -7.30
CA SER A 69 -8.93 -0.90 -7.52
C SER A 69 -9.23 -1.15 -9.01
N ALA A 70 -8.76 -0.29 -9.91
CA ALA A 70 -8.98 -0.44 -11.35
C ALA A 70 -7.94 -1.34 -12.03
N GLY A 71 -6.66 -1.21 -11.68
CA GLY A 71 -5.55 -1.86 -12.39
C GLY A 71 -4.99 -3.12 -11.71
N TRP A 72 -5.26 -3.31 -10.42
CA TRP A 72 -4.61 -4.33 -9.58
C TRP A 72 -5.62 -5.27 -8.88
N ASN A 73 -6.81 -5.48 -9.48
CA ASN A 73 -7.91 -6.27 -8.92
C ASN A 73 -7.97 -7.74 -9.40
N PHE A 74 -6.93 -8.24 -10.05
CA PHE A 74 -6.92 -9.55 -10.71
C PHE A 74 -6.57 -10.72 -9.77
N LEU A 75 -6.16 -10.47 -8.52
CA LEU A 75 -5.82 -11.53 -7.57
C LEU A 75 -7.08 -12.20 -7.00
N PRO A 76 -7.19 -13.54 -7.06
CA PRO A 76 -8.36 -14.26 -6.59
C PRO A 76 -8.38 -14.39 -5.06
N ARG A 77 -9.28 -13.66 -4.40
CA ARG A 77 -9.47 -13.75 -2.94
C ARG A 77 -9.82 -15.16 -2.45
N ALA A 78 -10.42 -16.00 -3.28
CA ALA A 78 -10.72 -17.40 -2.95
C ALA A 78 -9.45 -18.24 -2.71
N LEU A 79 -8.29 -17.80 -3.23
CA LEU A 79 -6.98 -18.43 -2.99
C LEU A 79 -6.19 -17.71 -1.88
N ASP A 80 -6.83 -16.84 -1.10
CA ASP A 80 -6.19 -15.92 -0.16
C ASP A 80 -5.14 -15.01 -0.81
N GLU A 81 -5.37 -14.61 -2.07
CA GLU A 81 -4.55 -13.66 -2.81
C GLU A 81 -5.28 -12.33 -2.95
N TYR A 82 -4.62 -11.22 -2.61
CA TYR A 82 -5.23 -9.90 -2.62
C TYR A 82 -4.19 -8.76 -2.63
N ILE A 83 -4.61 -7.64 -3.20
CA ILE A 83 -4.00 -6.33 -3.01
C ILE A 83 -5.08 -5.44 -2.41
N GLU A 84 -4.91 -5.03 -1.16
CA GLU A 84 -5.91 -4.29 -0.41
C GLU A 84 -5.37 -2.97 0.10
N VAL A 85 -6.12 -1.89 -0.10
CA VAL A 85 -5.75 -0.55 0.34
C VAL A 85 -6.30 -0.32 1.74
N LEU A 86 -5.42 -0.07 2.70
CA LEU A 86 -5.77 0.22 4.08
C LEU A 86 -5.55 1.72 4.38
N PRO A 87 -6.62 2.53 4.42
CA PRO A 87 -6.52 3.89 4.94
C PRO A 87 -6.31 3.85 6.47
N PRO A 88 -5.94 4.98 7.11
CA PRO A 88 -5.90 5.07 8.57
C PRO A 88 -7.27 4.71 9.14
N GLN A 89 -7.30 3.67 9.97
CA GLN A 89 -8.51 3.24 10.66
C GLN A 89 -8.40 3.73 12.10
N GLN A 90 -9.39 4.49 12.57
CA GLN A 90 -9.46 4.97 13.95
C GLN A 90 -9.84 3.82 14.93
N ARG A 91 -9.14 2.69 14.85
CA ARG A 91 -9.40 1.49 15.66
C ARG A 91 -8.64 1.47 16.98
N ILE A 92 -7.43 2.03 16.99
CA ILE A 92 -6.57 2.09 18.18
C ILE A 92 -6.46 3.51 18.73
N ASP A 93 -6.50 4.51 17.84
CA ASP A 93 -6.42 5.94 18.16
C ASP A 93 -7.31 6.70 17.18
N GLU A 94 -7.89 7.83 17.57
CA GLU A 94 -8.63 8.72 16.66
C GLU A 94 -7.70 9.48 15.71
N ASN A 95 -6.38 9.38 15.93
CA ASN A 95 -5.38 10.07 15.13
C ASN A 95 -5.04 9.37 13.81
N TRP A 96 -4.64 10.16 12.82
CA TRP A 96 -3.92 9.69 11.64
C TRP A 96 -2.63 8.96 12.05
N TYR A 97 -2.05 8.16 11.15
CA TYR A 97 -0.75 7.55 11.40
C TYR A 97 0.30 8.59 11.81
N LYS A 98 0.87 8.41 13.01
CA LYS A 98 1.93 9.26 13.56
C LYS A 98 3.27 9.05 12.86
N GLY A 99 3.40 7.95 12.11
CA GLY A 99 4.57 7.60 11.31
C GLY A 99 4.38 6.25 10.63
N THR A 100 5.42 5.76 9.95
CA THR A 100 5.39 4.46 9.24
C THR A 100 5.23 3.28 10.18
N ALA A 101 5.92 3.28 11.32
CA ALA A 101 5.77 2.25 12.35
C ALA A 101 4.36 2.28 12.98
N ASP A 102 3.80 3.46 13.21
CA ASP A 102 2.44 3.61 13.73
C ASP A 102 1.40 3.10 12.72
N ALA A 103 1.62 3.29 11.42
CA ALA A 103 0.78 2.71 10.38
C ALA A 103 0.72 1.17 10.45
N ILE A 104 1.83 0.52 10.80
CA ILE A 104 1.88 -0.92 11.01
C ILE A 104 1.16 -1.29 12.31
N TYR A 105 1.46 -0.59 13.40
CA TYR A 105 0.87 -0.83 14.72
C TYR A 105 -0.65 -0.71 14.72
N GLN A 106 -1.21 0.34 14.11
CA GLN A 106 -2.66 0.53 13.99
C GLN A 106 -3.36 -0.59 13.20
N ASN A 107 -2.63 -1.33 12.36
CA ASN A 107 -3.14 -2.44 11.56
C ASN A 107 -2.72 -3.82 12.10
N ILE A 108 -2.22 -3.91 13.34
CA ILE A 108 -1.74 -5.18 13.92
C ILE A 108 -2.81 -6.27 13.89
N TYR A 109 -4.07 -5.94 14.18
CA TYR A 109 -5.18 -6.90 14.13
C TYR A 109 -5.37 -7.51 12.73
N THR A 110 -5.22 -6.70 11.67
CA THR A 110 -5.32 -7.19 10.29
C THR A 110 -4.16 -8.11 9.95
N ILE A 111 -2.95 -7.78 10.44
CA ILE A 111 -1.74 -8.60 10.25
C ILE A 111 -1.87 -9.94 11.00
N GLU A 112 -2.30 -9.91 12.27
CA GLU A 112 -2.52 -11.11 13.10
C GLU A 112 -3.60 -12.01 12.51
N ARG A 113 -4.70 -11.43 12.02
CA ARG A 113 -5.77 -12.20 11.36
C ARG A 113 -5.30 -12.88 10.07
N ALA A 114 -4.36 -12.25 9.35
CA ALA A 114 -3.75 -12.87 8.18
C ALA A 114 -2.78 -14.00 8.55
N ASN A 115 -2.37 -14.12 9.82
CA ASN A 115 -1.49 -15.15 10.37
C ASN A 115 -0.28 -15.52 9.46
N PRO A 116 0.52 -14.54 9.01
CA PRO A 116 1.68 -14.82 8.18
C PRO A 116 2.85 -15.37 9.01
N ARG A 117 3.73 -16.15 8.37
CA ARG A 117 5.01 -16.55 8.97
C ARG A 117 6.04 -15.42 8.89
N TYR A 118 5.98 -14.61 7.83
CA TYR A 118 6.89 -13.50 7.60
C TYR A 118 6.12 -12.25 7.19
N VAL A 119 6.61 -11.09 7.60
CA VAL A 119 6.11 -9.79 7.16
C VAL A 119 7.21 -9.09 6.37
N LEU A 120 6.91 -8.67 5.15
CA LEU A 120 7.80 -7.87 4.32
C LEU A 120 7.29 -6.43 4.28
N ILE A 121 8.13 -5.46 4.64
CA ILE A 121 7.78 -4.04 4.61
C ILE A 121 8.50 -3.39 3.43
N LEU A 122 7.74 -2.71 2.56
CA LEU A 122 8.25 -2.01 1.38
C LEU A 122 7.78 -0.55 1.40
N ALA A 123 8.58 0.32 0.82
CA ALA A 123 8.18 1.69 0.52
C ALA A 123 7.55 1.73 -0.88
N GLY A 124 6.39 2.38 -1.02
CA GLY A 124 5.63 2.45 -2.27
C GLY A 124 5.98 3.65 -3.16
N ASP A 125 7.05 4.37 -2.86
CA ASP A 125 7.42 5.63 -3.49
C ASP A 125 8.85 5.68 -4.05
N HIS A 126 9.40 4.52 -4.40
CA HIS A 126 10.68 4.32 -5.10
C HIS A 126 10.49 3.73 -6.49
#